data_AF-A0A4R3MG61-F1
#
_entry.id   AF-A0A4R3MG61-F1
#
_cell.length_a   1.000
_cell.length_b   1.000
_cell.length_c   1.000
_cell.angle_alpha   90.00
_cell.angle_beta   90.00
_cell.angle_gamma   90.00
#
_symmetry.space_group_name_H-M   'P 1'
#
loop_
_entity.id
_entity.type
_entity.pdbx_description
1 polymer ?
#
loop_
_entity_poly.entity_id
_entity_poly.type
_entity_poly.pdbx_seq_one_letter_code
_entity_poly.pdbx_strand_id
1 'polypeptide(L)'
;MRVLHGALCLMLLLFAALQYNDPDPEIWIPIYAIPGILAGIAAGRPHAVQHGALRSVVLAVTVLALLGVYHYWPQTQHFWKIDVWWQDEAAREGLGAMIVAVTMLAVAIPALLRR
;
A
#
# COMPACT_ATOMS: atom_id res chain seq x y z
N MET A 1 -8.51 -11.03 10.47
CA MET A 1 -7.41 -10.39 9.71
C MET A 1 -7.09 -11.08 8.39
N ARG A 2 -7.00 -12.43 8.31
CA ARG A 2 -6.60 -13.12 7.06
C ARG A 2 -7.40 -12.73 5.82
N VAL A 3 -8.74 -12.68 5.90
CA VAL A 3 -9.61 -12.29 4.78
C VAL A 3 -9.34 -10.85 4.32
N LEU A 4 -9.22 -9.92 5.27
CA LEU A 4 -8.88 -8.52 4.99
C LEU A 4 -7.52 -8.42 4.28
N HIS A 5 -6.48 -9.07 4.81
CA HIS A 5 -5.15 -9.08 4.20
C HIS A 5 -5.16 -9.70 2.81
N GLY A 6 -5.94 -10.77 2.59
CA GLY A 6 -6.11 -11.38 1.27
C GLY A 6 -6.81 -10.45 0.27
N ALA A 7 -7.86 -9.75 0.69
CA ALA A 7 -8.54 -8.77 -0.15
C ALA A 7 -7.62 -7.60 -0.52
N LEU A 8 -6.85 -7.08 0.44
CA LEU A 8 -5.87 -6.02 0.21
C LEU A 8 -4.75 -6.47 -0.73
N CYS A 9 -4.27 -7.71 -0.59
CA CYS A 9 -3.30 -8.31 -1.51
C CYS A 9 -3.82 -8.29 -2.95
N LEU A 10 -5.02 -8.84 -3.18
CA LEU A 10 -5.61 -8.90 -4.52
C LEU A 10 -5.84 -7.50 -5.11
N MET A 11 -6.34 -6.57 -4.29
CA MET A 11 -6.56 -5.18 -4.70
C MET A 11 -5.25 -4.50 -5.14
N LEU A 12 -4.18 -4.59 -4.34
CA LEU A 12 -2.93 -3.94 -4.68
C LEU A 12 -2.20 -4.61 -5.85
N LEU A 13 -2.28 -5.94 -5.98
CA LEU A 13 -1.71 -6.62 -7.15
C LEU A 13 -2.49 -6.28 -8.43
N LEU A 14 -3.81 -6.07 -8.34
CA LEU A 14 -4.59 -5.55 -9.46
C LEU A 14 -4.15 -4.13 -9.81
N PHE A 15 -3.95 -3.25 -8.82
CA PHE A 15 -3.45 -1.89 -9.09
C PHE A 15 -2.05 -1.92 -9.72
N ALA A 16 -1.14 -2.76 -9.21
CA ALA A 16 0.17 -2.95 -9.83
C ALA A 16 0.05 -3.40 -11.30
N ALA A 17 -0.87 -4.31 -11.62
CA ALA A 17 -1.11 -4.74 -13.00
C ALA A 17 -1.69 -3.62 -13.88
N LEU A 18 -2.50 -2.71 -13.32
CA LEU A 18 -3.04 -1.58 -14.07
C LEU A 18 -1.98 -0.52 -14.38
N GLN A 19 -0.92 -0.41 -13.57
CA GLN A 19 0.15 0.57 -13.76
C GLN A 19 1.02 0.36 -15.00
N TYR A 20 0.91 -0.77 -15.72
CA TYR A 20 1.52 -0.88 -17.04
C TYR A 20 0.99 0.16 -18.06
N ASN A 21 -0.14 0.82 -17.76
CA ASN A 21 -0.69 1.91 -18.57
C ASN A 21 -0.33 3.32 -18.05
N ASP A 22 0.42 3.41 -16.95
CA ASP A 22 0.79 4.68 -16.31
C ASP A 22 2.13 5.19 -16.90
N PRO A 23 2.42 6.51 -16.86
CA PRO A 23 3.67 7.05 -17.39
C PRO A 23 4.93 6.55 -16.68
N ASP A 24 4.83 6.26 -15.37
CA ASP A 24 5.97 5.87 -14.51
C ASP A 24 5.77 4.46 -13.87
N PRO A 25 5.60 3.39 -14.69
CA PRO A 25 5.27 2.05 -14.23
C PRO A 25 6.35 1.46 -13.31
N GLU A 26 7.62 1.77 -13.54
CA GLU A 26 8.75 1.29 -12.75
C GLU A 26 8.74 1.79 -11.30
N ILE A 27 8.05 2.90 -11.02
CA ILE A 27 7.89 3.44 -9.68
C ILE A 27 6.63 2.86 -9.03
N TRP A 28 5.49 2.94 -9.74
CA TRP A 28 4.20 2.61 -9.15
C TRP A 28 3.95 1.11 -9.02
N ILE A 29 4.48 0.28 -9.93
CA ILE A 29 4.35 -1.18 -9.83
C ILE A 29 4.98 -1.68 -8.51
N PRO A 30 6.25 -1.34 -8.16
CA PRO A 30 6.81 -1.73 -6.86
C PRO A 30 6.05 -1.18 -5.65
N ILE A 31 5.58 0.08 -5.72
CA ILE A 31 4.84 0.74 -4.63
C ILE A 31 3.56 -0.04 -4.29
N TYR A 32 2.88 -0.62 -5.29
CA TYR A 32 1.71 -1.46 -5.04
C TYR A 32 2.07 -2.94 -4.77
N ALA A 33 3.00 -3.50 -5.54
CA ALA A 33 3.30 -4.93 -5.51
C ALA A 33 3.95 -5.37 -4.20
N ILE A 34 4.90 -4.60 -3.64
CA ILE A 34 5.60 -4.97 -2.40
C ILE A 34 4.60 -5.05 -1.22
N PRO A 35 3.79 -4.02 -0.94
CA PRO A 35 2.73 -4.09 0.07
C PRO A 35 1.69 -5.19 -0.21
N GLY A 36 1.31 -5.39 -1.48
CA GLY A 36 0.39 -6.45 -1.89
C GLY A 36 0.92 -7.85 -1.52
N ILE A 37 2.19 -8.14 -1.83
CA ILE A 37 2.85 -9.39 -1.47
C ILE A 37 2.92 -9.56 0.06
N LEU A 38 3.28 -8.51 0.80
CA LEU A 38 3.32 -8.56 2.27
C LEU A 38 1.94 -8.81 2.87
N ALA A 39 0.88 -8.22 2.31
CA ALA A 39 -0.50 -8.51 2.69
C ALA A 39 -0.86 -9.99 2.37
N GLY A 40 -0.44 -10.52 1.23
CA GLY A 40 -0.61 -11.94 0.90
C GLY A 40 0.09 -12.89 1.88
N ILE A 41 1.32 -12.54 2.29
CA ILE A 41 2.05 -13.30 3.31
C ILE A 41 1.33 -13.22 4.65
N ALA A 42 0.84 -12.05 5.06
CA ALA A 42 0.05 -11.89 6.29
C ALA A 42 -1.26 -12.68 6.27
N ALA A 43 -1.89 -12.81 5.09
CA ALA A 43 -3.11 -13.60 4.90
C ALA A 43 -2.86 -15.11 5.06
N GLY A 44 -1.83 -15.64 4.39
CA GLY A 44 -1.52 -17.07 4.38
C GLY A 44 -0.73 -17.54 5.61
N ARG A 45 0.15 -16.70 6.15
CA ARG A 45 1.08 -16.99 7.25
C ARG A 45 1.13 -15.83 8.25
N PRO A 46 0.04 -15.55 8.99
CA PRO A 46 -0.03 -14.38 9.88
C PRO A 46 1.05 -14.35 10.97
N HIS A 47 1.52 -15.50 11.45
CA HIS A 47 2.60 -15.54 12.45
C HIS A 47 3.97 -15.17 11.84
N ALA A 48 4.16 -15.33 10.53
CA ALA A 48 5.44 -15.00 9.90
C ALA A 48 5.73 -13.49 9.94
N VAL A 49 4.70 -12.65 9.82
CA VAL A 49 4.85 -11.18 9.87
C VAL A 49 5.02 -10.63 11.30
N GLN A 50 4.86 -11.48 12.32
CA GLN A 50 4.96 -11.09 13.73
C GLN A 50 6.37 -11.26 14.31
N HIS A 51 7.28 -11.95 13.62
CA HIS A 51 8.59 -12.29 14.15
C HIS A 51 9.71 -12.16 13.11
N GLY A 52 10.96 -12.11 13.61
CA GLY A 52 12.16 -12.16 12.78
C GLY A 52 12.32 -11.01 11.78
N ALA A 53 13.06 -11.28 10.70
CA ALA A 53 13.36 -10.31 9.67
C ALA A 53 12.11 -9.79 8.94
N LEU A 54 11.10 -10.65 8.73
CA LEU A 54 9.87 -10.26 8.03
C LEU A 54 9.07 -9.22 8.81
N ARG A 55 9.05 -9.28 10.15
CA ARG A 55 8.50 -8.20 10.96
C ARG A 55 9.22 -6.87 10.72
N SER A 56 10.55 -6.88 10.70
CA SER A 56 11.33 -5.67 10.42
C SER A 56 11.04 -5.11 9.03
N VAL A 57 10.89 -5.97 8.02
CA VAL A 57 10.49 -5.57 6.67
C VAL A 57 9.10 -4.94 6.65
N VAL A 58 8.10 -5.56 7.29
CA VAL A 58 6.75 -4.99 7.37
C VAL A 58 6.77 -3.61 8.02
N LEU A 59 7.49 -3.45 9.12
CA LEU A 59 7.60 -2.15 9.81
C LEU A 59 8.33 -1.11 8.96
N ALA A 60 9.44 -1.48 8.32
CA ALA A 60 10.18 -0.58 7.44
C ALA A 60 9.33 -0.13 6.24
N VAL A 61 8.65 -1.06 5.57
CA VAL A 61 7.74 -0.74 4.44
C VAL A 61 6.56 0.10 4.92
N THR A 62 6.06 -0.13 6.15
CA THR A 62 5.02 0.73 6.74
C THR A 62 5.51 2.16 6.91
N VAL A 63 6.73 2.36 7.43
CA VAL A 63 7.33 3.70 7.54
C VAL A 63 7.52 4.34 6.15
N LEU A 64 8.04 3.59 5.18
CA LEU A 64 8.19 4.08 3.80
C LEU A 64 6.84 4.46 3.18
N ALA A 65 5.77 3.71 3.43
CA ALA A 65 4.44 4.04 2.95
C ALA A 65 3.91 5.35 3.56
N LEU A 66 4.15 5.59 4.85
CA LEU A 66 3.78 6.85 5.51
C LEU A 66 4.60 8.04 4.96
N LEU A 67 5.89 7.83 4.70
CA LEU A 67 6.73 8.82 4.02
C LEU A 67 6.29 9.06 2.58
N GLY A 68 5.80 8.03 1.89
CA GLY A 68 5.19 8.12 0.57
C GLY A 68 3.95 9.02 0.59
N VAL A 69 3.06 8.87 1.57
CA VAL A 69 1.91 9.78 1.75
C VAL A 69 2.35 11.23 1.95
N TYR A 70 3.41 11.45 2.74
CA TYR A 70 3.96 12.79 2.91
C TYR A 70 4.54 13.37 1.61
N HIS A 71 5.28 12.56 0.85
CA HIS A 71 5.92 12.99 -0.39
C HIS A 71 4.92 13.24 -1.53
N TYR A 72 3.98 12.33 -1.73
CA TYR A 72 2.94 12.39 -2.76
C TYR A 72 1.66 13.08 -2.27
N TRP A 73 1.75 13.92 -1.23
CA TRP A 73 0.56 14.60 -0.73
C TRP A 73 -0.02 15.54 -1.81
N PRO A 74 -1.28 15.33 -2.22
CA PRO A 74 -1.85 16.07 -3.34
C PRO A 74 -2.11 17.53 -2.94
N GLN A 75 -1.61 18.46 -3.76
CA GLN A 75 -1.81 19.90 -3.56
C GLN A 75 -3.10 20.40 -4.23
N THR A 76 -3.67 19.60 -5.14
CA THR A 76 -4.88 19.92 -5.88
C THR A 76 -6.07 20.04 -4.94
N GLN A 77 -6.78 21.16 -5.00
CA GLN A 77 -7.98 21.34 -4.19
C GLN A 77 -9.03 20.28 -4.54
N HIS A 78 -9.71 19.76 -3.52
CA HIS A 78 -10.72 18.73 -3.69
C HIS A 78 -10.24 17.46 -4.41
N PHE A 79 -8.95 17.10 -4.24
CA PHE A 79 -8.35 15.89 -4.81
C PHE A 79 -9.14 14.60 -4.56
N TRP A 80 -10.00 14.55 -3.53
CA TRP A 80 -10.84 13.39 -3.22
C TRP A 80 -12.07 13.23 -4.14
N LYS A 81 -12.41 14.24 -4.95
CA LYS A 81 -13.53 14.17 -5.88
C LYS A 81 -13.12 13.45 -7.17
N ILE A 82 -14.01 12.59 -7.67
CA ILE A 82 -13.76 11.73 -8.85
C ILE A 82 -13.42 12.56 -10.10
N ASP A 83 -14.13 13.66 -10.32
CA ASP A 83 -13.86 14.59 -11.42
C ASP A 83 -12.48 15.25 -11.35
N VAL A 84 -11.84 15.26 -10.17
CA VAL A 84 -10.51 15.82 -9.96
C VAL A 84 -9.44 14.75 -10.13
N TRP A 85 -9.42 13.71 -9.26
CA TRP A 85 -8.32 12.73 -9.29
C TRP A 85 -8.31 11.84 -10.53
N TRP A 86 -9.41 11.74 -11.28
CA TRP A 86 -9.40 11.02 -12.54
C TRP A 86 -8.56 11.73 -13.62
N GLN A 87 -8.48 13.06 -13.55
CA GLN A 87 -7.81 13.90 -14.54
C GLN A 87 -6.45 14.41 -14.06
N ASP A 88 -6.27 14.53 -12.74
CA ASP A 88 -5.05 15.04 -12.12
C ASP A 88 -4.19 13.89 -11.59
N GLU A 89 -3.03 13.70 -12.20
CA GLU A 89 -2.09 12.62 -11.87
C GLU A 89 -1.62 12.69 -10.42
N ALA A 90 -1.19 13.87 -9.95
CA ALA A 90 -0.73 14.06 -8.58
C ALA A 90 -1.81 13.71 -7.54
N ALA A 91 -3.09 14.03 -7.80
CA ALA A 91 -4.21 13.60 -6.98
C ALA A 91 -4.39 12.07 -6.98
N ARG A 92 -4.30 11.41 -8.14
CA ARG A 92 -4.41 9.95 -8.27
C ARG A 92 -3.29 9.23 -7.53
N GLU A 93 -2.06 9.68 -7.74
CA GLU A 93 -0.85 9.17 -7.10
C GLU A 93 -0.91 9.32 -5.57
N GLY A 94 -1.30 10.50 -5.08
CA GLY A 94 -1.47 10.75 -3.66
C GLY A 94 -2.51 9.85 -3.01
N LEU A 95 -3.67 9.64 -3.66
CA LEU A 95 -4.68 8.68 -3.20
C LEU A 95 -4.15 7.24 -3.21
N GLY A 96 -3.37 6.87 -4.22
CA GLY A 96 -2.68 5.59 -4.31
C GLY A 96 -1.73 5.35 -3.11
N ALA A 97 -0.89 6.33 -2.80
CA ALA A 97 0.01 6.30 -1.65
C ALA A 97 -0.75 6.15 -0.32
N MET A 98 -1.90 6.83 -0.16
CA MET A 98 -2.76 6.69 1.02
C MET A 98 -3.32 5.28 1.17
N ILE A 99 -3.77 4.65 0.07
CA ILE A 99 -4.27 3.27 0.08
C ILE A 99 -3.16 2.29 0.47
N VAL A 100 -1.95 2.49 -0.04
CA VAL A 100 -0.77 1.69 0.33
C VAL A 100 -0.45 1.82 1.83
N ALA A 101 -0.45 3.05 2.36
CA ALA A 101 -0.21 3.29 3.78
C ALA A 101 -1.27 2.65 4.68
N VAL A 102 -2.57 2.79 4.36
CA VAL A 102 -3.67 2.14 5.09
C VAL A 102 -3.51 0.62 5.07
N THR A 103 -3.15 0.05 3.91
CA THR A 103 -2.88 -1.38 3.78
C THR A 103 -1.75 -1.83 4.69
N MET A 104 -0.62 -1.10 4.67
CA MET A 104 0.53 -1.45 5.49
C MET A 104 0.26 -1.31 6.99
N LEU A 105 -0.51 -0.29 7.41
CA LEU A 105 -0.97 -0.19 8.80
C LEU A 105 -1.82 -1.40 9.20
N ALA A 106 -2.76 -1.84 8.35
CA ALA A 106 -3.57 -3.02 8.61
C ALA A 106 -2.73 -4.31 8.70
N VAL A 107 -1.66 -4.43 7.92
CA VAL A 107 -0.69 -5.54 7.99
C VAL A 107 0.20 -5.45 9.23
N ALA A 108 0.57 -4.24 9.65
CA ALA A 108 1.46 -4.00 10.78
C ALA A 108 0.78 -4.17 12.15
N ILE A 109 -0.55 -4.01 12.26
CA ILE A 109 -1.28 -4.13 13.54
C ILE A 109 -0.90 -5.41 14.31
N PRO A 110 -0.97 -6.63 13.73
CA PRO A 110 -0.55 -7.84 14.44
C PRO A 110 0.95 -7.86 14.80
N ALA A 111 1.80 -7.27 13.96
CA ALA A 111 3.24 -7.19 14.19
C ALA A 111 3.63 -6.22 15.32
N LEU A 112 2.80 -5.21 15.56
CA LEU A 112 2.94 -4.23 16.64
C LEU A 112 2.36 -4.75 17.96
N LEU A 113 1.19 -5.39 17.91
CA LEU A 113 0.42 -5.74 19.11
C LEU A 113 0.85 -7.03 19.83
N ARG A 114 1.87 -7.77 19.33
CA ARG A 114 2.47 -8.98 19.94
C ARG A 114 1.48 -9.83 20.77
N ARG A 115 0.37 -10.25 20.15
CA ARG A 115 -0.57 -11.20 20.74
C ARG A 115 -0.26 -12.61 20.25
#